data_AF-A0A7V1RIL2-F1
#
_entry.id   AF-A0A7V1RIL2-F1
#
_cell.length_a   1.000
_cell.length_b   1.000
_cell.length_c   1.000
_cell.angle_alpha   90.00
_cell.angle_beta   90.00
_cell.angle_gamma   90.00
#
_symmetry.space_group_name_H-M   'P 1'
#
loop_
_entity.id
_entity.type
_entity.pdbx_description
1 polymer ?
#
loop_
_entity_poly.entity_id
_entity_poly.type
_entity_poly.pdbx_seq_one_letter_code
_entity_poly.pdbx_strand_id
1 'polypeptide(L)'
;MRAELHRPEDPEHPVAVATWDGRAARLEVLEGAPEGIADILRPTPVVVEDASLRRLGTHGEVLLHPGTFEWFREALRTRAEALGLAVRFVPVRLEGGWDPAATYRTFEEQVERLTSAA
;
A
#
# COMPACT_ATOMS: atom_id res chain seq x y z
N MET A 1 -0.03 1.31 -6.17
CA MET A 1 -0.67 1.41 -4.84
C MET A 1 -1.31 2.78 -4.69
N ARG A 2 -2.47 2.90 -4.02
CA ARG A 2 -3.11 4.17 -3.69
C ARG A 2 -3.24 4.30 -2.18
N ALA A 3 -3.06 5.48 -1.64
CA ALA A 3 -3.19 5.79 -0.23
C ALA A 3 -4.01 7.07 -0.06
N GLU A 4 -5.06 7.00 0.73
CA GLU A 4 -5.93 8.12 1.04
C GLU A 4 -5.56 8.67 2.41
N LEU A 5 -5.33 9.97 2.48
CA LEU A 5 -5.12 10.68 3.73
C LEU A 5 -6.40 11.38 4.12
N HIS A 6 -6.85 11.13 5.34
CA HIS A 6 -8.12 11.65 5.85
C HIS A 6 -7.93 12.10 7.29
N ARG A 7 -8.85 12.96 7.75
CA ARG A 7 -8.96 13.26 9.17
C ARG A 7 -9.55 12.05 9.89
N PRO A 8 -9.05 11.65 11.07
CA PRO A 8 -9.60 10.51 11.81
C PRO A 8 -11.12 10.60 12.06
N GLU A 9 -11.65 11.82 12.23
CA GLU A 9 -13.07 12.10 12.44
C GLU A 9 -13.92 12.07 11.16
N ASP A 10 -13.29 12.09 9.98
CA ASP A 10 -13.99 12.08 8.69
C ASP A 10 -13.25 11.18 7.66
N PRO A 11 -13.32 9.85 7.82
CA PRO A 11 -12.56 8.90 7.00
C PRO A 11 -13.06 8.74 5.56
N GLU A 12 -14.27 9.20 5.27
CA GLU A 12 -14.86 9.07 3.93
C GLU A 12 -14.51 10.24 3.01
N HIS A 13 -14.01 11.35 3.57
CA HIS A 13 -13.60 12.52 2.81
C HIS A 13 -12.08 12.73 2.90
N PRO A 14 -11.30 12.13 1.98
CA PRO A 14 -9.86 12.32 1.98
C PRO A 14 -9.49 13.77 1.66
N VAL A 15 -8.44 14.25 2.31
CA VAL A 15 -7.83 15.57 2.08
C VAL A 15 -6.62 15.50 1.15
N ALA A 16 -6.09 14.30 0.91
CA ALA A 16 -5.06 14.06 -0.09
C ALA A 16 -5.05 12.60 -0.53
N VAL A 17 -4.55 12.35 -1.74
CA VAL A 17 -4.38 11.02 -2.31
C VAL A 17 -2.94 10.87 -2.78
N ALA A 18 -2.24 9.91 -2.20
CA ALA A 18 -0.90 9.53 -2.61
C ALA A 18 -0.96 8.26 -3.48
N THR A 19 -0.18 8.23 -4.56
CA THR A 19 -0.10 7.09 -5.47
C THR A 19 1.35 6.66 -5.68
N TRP A 20 1.55 5.35 -5.79
CA TRP A 20 2.82 4.71 -6.15
C TRP A 20 2.61 3.87 -7.40
N ASP A 21 3.31 4.20 -8.48
CA ASP A 21 3.19 3.56 -9.80
C ASP A 21 4.21 2.43 -10.04
N GLY A 22 5.01 2.08 -9.02
CA GLY A 22 6.13 1.14 -9.15
C GLY A 22 7.49 1.83 -9.31
N ARG A 23 7.51 3.12 -9.63
CA ARG A 23 8.74 3.90 -9.83
C ARG A 23 8.76 5.19 -9.02
N ALA A 24 7.64 5.90 -8.95
CA ALA A 24 7.54 7.21 -8.35
C ALA A 24 6.30 7.35 -7.48
N ALA A 25 6.45 8.13 -6.42
CA ALA A 25 5.36 8.58 -5.57
C ALA A 25 4.80 9.89 -6.13
N ARG A 26 3.47 10.04 -6.13
CA ARG A 26 2.78 11.30 -6.48
C ARG A 26 1.75 11.62 -5.41
N LEU A 27 1.56 12.92 -5.14
CA LEU A 27 0.55 13.42 -4.21
C LEU A 27 -0.42 14.32 -4.95
N GLU A 28 -1.71 14.01 -4.83
CA GLU A 28 -2.80 14.90 -5.16
C GLU A 28 -3.33 15.51 -3.87
N VAL A 29 -3.35 16.83 -3.78
CA VAL A 29 -3.86 17.56 -2.61
C VAL A 29 -5.29 17.99 -2.91
N LEU A 30 -6.21 17.65 -2.01
CA LEU A 30 -7.63 17.97 -2.13
C LEU A 30 -7.99 19.16 -1.23
N GLU A 31 -9.24 19.60 -1.32
CA GLU A 31 -9.72 20.72 -0.53
C GLU A 31 -9.64 20.43 0.98
N GLY A 32 -9.25 21.44 1.75
CA GLY A 32 -9.15 21.34 3.20
C GLY A 32 -7.94 20.56 3.71
N ALA A 33 -6.91 20.30 2.90
CA ALA A 33 -5.67 19.72 3.39
C ALA A 33 -4.93 20.66 4.37
N PRO A 34 -4.27 20.12 5.41
CA PRO A 34 -3.50 20.94 6.34
C PRO A 34 -2.27 21.53 5.68
N GLU A 35 -1.75 22.62 6.26
CA GLU A 35 -0.47 23.18 5.86
C GLU A 35 0.66 22.14 6.00
N GLY A 36 1.62 22.15 5.08
CA GLY A 36 2.73 21.19 5.08
C GLY A 36 2.40 19.82 4.47
N ILE A 37 1.15 19.55 4.06
CA ILE A 37 0.78 18.28 3.41
C ILE A 37 1.63 17.98 2.16
N ALA A 38 2.06 19.01 1.42
CA ALA A 38 2.90 18.85 0.24
C ALA A 38 4.27 18.23 0.56
N ASP A 39 4.78 18.43 1.78
CA ASP A 39 6.06 17.87 2.23
C ASP A 39 5.95 16.40 2.69
N ILE A 40 4.76 15.80 2.71
CA ILE A 40 4.59 14.43 3.16
C ILE A 40 5.40 13.43 2.31
N LEU A 41 5.55 13.71 1.01
CA LEU A 41 6.38 12.93 0.08
C LEU A 41 7.75 13.55 -0.18
N ARG A 42 8.21 14.52 0.64
CA ARG A 42 9.56 15.07 0.54
C ARG A 42 10.58 13.91 0.54
N PRO A 43 11.55 13.87 -0.41
CA PRO A 43 12.47 12.75 -0.59
C PRO A 43 13.57 12.73 0.47
N THR A 44 13.18 12.57 1.73
CA THR A 44 14.06 12.37 2.88
C THR A 44 13.93 10.94 3.40
N PRO A 45 15.02 10.29 3.82
CA PRO A 45 14.96 8.96 4.41
C PRO A 45 14.03 8.89 5.63
N VAL A 46 13.46 7.71 5.88
CA VAL A 46 12.63 7.43 7.05
C VAL A 46 13.27 6.28 7.81
N VAL A 47 13.36 6.43 9.13
CA VAL A 47 13.84 5.39 10.03
C VAL A 47 12.61 4.67 10.59
N VAL A 48 12.59 3.35 10.49
CA VAL A 48 11.50 2.52 11.00
C VAL A 48 12.00 1.35 11.80
N GLU A 49 11.25 0.99 12.83
CA GLU A 49 11.48 -0.22 13.60
C GLU A 49 10.46 -1.31 13.21
N ASP A 50 10.66 -1.95 12.06
CA ASP A 50 9.80 -3.04 11.57
C ASP A 50 10.63 -4.31 11.35
N ALA A 51 10.30 -5.37 12.09
CA ALA A 51 11.01 -6.64 12.00
C ALA A 51 10.89 -7.31 10.61
N SER A 52 9.81 -7.04 9.87
CA SER A 52 9.59 -7.60 8.52
C SER A 52 10.49 -6.99 7.45
N LEU A 53 11.00 -5.77 7.70
CA LEU A 53 11.91 -5.07 6.79
C LEU A 53 13.39 -5.38 7.07
N ARG A 54 13.67 -6.14 8.14
CA ARG A 54 15.02 -6.52 8.55
C ARG A 54 15.53 -7.72 7.74
N ARG A 55 16.85 -7.77 7.54
CA ARG A 55 17.50 -9.01 7.09
C ARG A 55 17.48 -10.03 8.23
N LEU A 56 17.34 -11.31 7.89
CA LEU A 56 17.37 -12.40 8.88
C LEU A 56 18.65 -12.31 9.73
N GLY A 57 18.48 -12.34 11.05
CA GLY A 57 19.58 -12.24 12.03
C GLY A 57 20.01 -10.82 12.40
N THR A 58 19.38 -9.77 11.85
CA THR A 58 19.64 -8.37 12.24
C THR A 58 18.64 -7.84 13.27
N HIS A 59 19.06 -6.87 14.08
CA HIS A 59 18.23 -6.19 15.08
C HIS A 59 18.32 -4.66 14.91
N GLY A 60 17.32 -3.94 15.40
CA GLY A 60 17.29 -2.48 15.43
C GLY A 60 16.53 -1.81 14.28
N GLU A 61 16.78 -0.53 14.09
CA GLU A 61 16.09 0.31 13.11
C GLU A 61 16.55 0.01 11.66
N VAL A 62 15.66 0.27 10.71
CA VAL A 62 15.93 0.18 9.27
C VAL A 62 15.78 1.58 8.67
N LEU A 63 16.80 2.01 7.93
CA LEU A 63 16.76 3.25 7.14
C LEU A 63 16.18 2.97 5.76
N LEU A 64 15.03 3.58 5.46
CA LEU A 64 14.37 3.47 4.16
C LEU A 64 14.71 4.68 3.30
N HIS A 65 15.31 4.43 2.15
CA HIS A 65 15.67 5.47 1.19
C HIS A 65 14.49 5.83 0.27
N PRO A 66 14.37 7.12 -0.11
CA PRO A 66 13.40 7.56 -1.11
C PRO A 66 13.48 6.76 -2.41
N GLY A 67 12.32 6.59 -3.06
CA GLY A 67 12.21 5.85 -4.33
C GLY A 67 11.98 4.34 -4.18
N THR A 68 11.72 3.86 -2.97
CA THR A 68 11.25 2.48 -2.71
C THR A 68 9.78 2.48 -2.30
N PHE A 69 9.10 1.36 -2.51
CA PHE A 69 7.70 1.20 -2.10
C PHE A 69 7.56 1.22 -0.57
N GLU A 70 8.52 0.60 0.12
CA GLU A 70 8.61 0.56 1.57
C GLU A 70 8.74 1.98 2.12
N TRP A 71 9.66 2.78 1.56
CA TRP A 71 9.76 4.19 1.92
C TRP A 71 8.45 4.95 1.67
N PHE A 72 7.80 4.75 0.53
CA PHE A 72 6.51 5.41 0.24
C PHE A 72 5.46 5.09 1.30
N ARG A 73 5.33 3.81 1.67
CA ARG A 73 4.35 3.34 2.66
C ARG A 73 4.64 3.91 4.05
N GLU A 74 5.90 3.85 4.48
CA GLU A 74 6.29 4.28 5.83
C GLU A 74 6.34 5.81 5.96
N ALA A 75 6.82 6.52 4.92
CA ALA A 75 6.78 7.98 4.91
C ALA A 75 5.37 8.51 5.09
N LEU A 76 4.38 7.92 4.40
CA LEU A 76 2.98 8.29 4.58
C LEU A 76 2.49 8.01 5.98
N ARG A 77 2.75 6.82 6.55
CA ARG A 77 2.33 6.48 7.92
C ARG A 77 2.88 7.45 8.95
N THR A 78 4.20 7.61 8.98
CA THR A 78 4.87 8.42 10.01
C THR A 78 4.54 9.91 9.88
N ARG A 79 4.47 10.43 8.66
CA ARG A 79 4.31 11.88 8.45
C ARG A 79 2.85 12.31 8.45
N ALA A 80 1.91 11.45 8.07
CA ALA A 80 0.48 11.74 8.20
C ALA A 80 0.11 11.91 9.68
N GLU A 81 0.60 11.04 10.56
CA GLU A 81 0.37 11.13 11.99
C GLU A 81 0.83 12.48 12.56
N ALA A 82 2.01 12.96 12.14
CA ALA A 82 2.53 14.27 12.53
C ALA A 82 1.64 15.46 12.05
N LEU A 83 0.84 15.25 11.01
CA LEU A 83 -0.14 16.22 10.50
C LEU A 83 -1.56 16.01 11.07
N GLY A 84 -1.73 15.07 12.01
CA GLY A 84 -3.04 14.71 12.56
C GLY A 84 -3.94 13.96 11.57
N LEU A 85 -3.35 13.32 10.56
CA LEU A 85 -4.06 12.57 9.52
C LEU A 85 -3.87 11.06 9.70
N ALA A 86 -4.88 10.31 9.32
CA ALA A 86 -4.81 8.86 9.17
C ALA A 86 -4.62 8.49 7.69
N VAL A 87 -4.00 7.34 7.43
CA VAL A 87 -3.74 6.83 6.08
C VAL A 87 -4.47 5.52 5.85
N ARG A 88 -5.30 5.47 4.80
CA ARG A 88 -5.95 4.25 4.31
C ARG A 88 -5.28 3.81 3.02
N PHE A 89 -4.71 2.61 3.03
CA PHE A 89 -4.06 1.99 1.87
C PHE A 89 -5.11 1.24 1.05
N VAL A 90 -5.36 1.70 -0.18
CA VAL A 90 -6.36 1.15 -1.09
C VAL A 90 -5.67 0.39 -2.22
N PRO A 91 -6.01 -0.89 -2.47
CA PRO A 91 -5.53 -1.59 -3.64
C PRO A 91 -6.00 -0.83 -4.89
N VAL A 92 -5.07 -0.49 -5.78
CA VAL A 92 -5.45 -0.02 -7.11
C VAL A 92 -6.13 -1.20 -7.76
N ARG A 93 -7.39 -1.03 -8.18
CA ARG A 93 -8.17 -2.07 -8.87
C ARG A 93 -7.28 -2.65 -9.96
N LEU A 94 -6.77 -3.86 -9.75
CA LEU A 94 -6.31 -4.68 -10.86
C LEU A 94 -7.57 -4.88 -11.69
N GLU A 95 -7.58 -4.45 -12.95
CA GLU A 95 -8.54 -5.00 -13.90
C GLU A 95 -8.35 -6.51 -13.86
N GLY A 96 -9.22 -7.19 -13.11
CA GLY A 96 -9.18 -8.63 -12.96
C GLY A 96 -9.47 -9.24 -14.32
N GLY A 97 -8.41 -9.56 -15.05
CA GLY A 97 -8.49 -10.53 -16.13
C GLY A 97 -8.93 -11.87 -15.54
N TRP A 98 -9.67 -12.65 -16.33
CA TRP A 98 -10.06 -14.02 -16.03
C TRP A 98 -8.94 -14.77 -15.31
N ASP A 99 -9.19 -15.22 -14.08
CA ASP A 99 -8.25 -16.04 -13.33
C ASP A 99 -8.49 -17.52 -13.68
N PRO A 100 -7.62 -18.16 -14.49
CA PRO A 100 -7.74 -19.59 -14.75
C PRO A 100 -7.54 -20.45 -13.48
N ALA A 101 -6.95 -19.92 -12.40
CA ALA A 101 -6.87 -20.60 -11.10
C ALA A 101 -8.22 -20.61 -10.36
N ALA A 102 -9.12 -19.66 -10.62
CA ALA A 102 -10.50 -19.77 -10.14
C ALA A 102 -11.27 -20.93 -10.79
N THR A 103 -10.70 -21.57 -11.82
CA THR A 103 -11.24 -22.78 -12.48
C THR A 103 -10.66 -24.08 -11.90
N TYR A 104 -9.95 -24.04 -10.77
CA TYR A 104 -9.61 -25.28 -10.07
C TYR A 104 -10.88 -26.00 -9.65
N ARG A 105 -11.11 -27.16 -10.28
CA ARG A 105 -12.14 -28.10 -9.88
C ARG A 105 -11.75 -28.75 -8.56
N THR A 106 -12.74 -29.13 -7.78
CA THR A 106 -12.54 -29.97 -6.61
C THR A 106 -11.91 -31.30 -7.01
N PHE A 107 -11.28 -31.97 -6.05
CA PHE A 107 -10.68 -33.28 -6.30
C PHE A 107 -11.69 -34.28 -6.88
N GLU A 108 -12.93 -34.27 -6.39
CA GLU A 108 -14.01 -35.15 -6.85
C GLU A 108 -14.35 -34.93 -8.34
N GLU A 109 -14.58 -33.67 -8.73
CA GLU A 109 -14.86 -33.30 -10.13
C GLU A 109 -13.69 -33.63 -11.08
N GLN A 110 -12.46 -33.57 -10.59
CA GLN A 110 -11.27 -33.93 -11.36
C GLN A 110 -11.16 -35.45 -11.57
N VAL A 111 -11.51 -36.24 -10.55
CA VAL A 111 -11.54 -37.70 -10.62
C VAL A 111 -12.63 -38.19 -11.56
N GLU A 112 -13.85 -37.66 -11.44
CA GLU A 112 -14.99 -38.06 -12.28
C GLU A 112 -14.71 -37.87 -13.77
N ARG A 113 -14.07 -36.76 -14.17
CA ARG A 113 -13.65 -36.52 -15.56
C ARG A 113 -12.60 -37.53 -16.05
N LEU A 114 -11.62 -37.86 -15.21
CA LEU A 114 -10.56 -38.79 -15.58
C LEU A 114 -11.08 -40.23 -15.71
N THR A 115 -12.12 -40.58 -14.95
CA THR A 115 -12.74 -41.91 -14.99
C THR A 115 -13.86 -42.03 -16.02
N SER A 116 -14.49 -40.93 -16.45
CA SER A 116 -15.56 -40.92 -17.47
C SER A 116 -15.06 -40.73 -18.91
N ALA A 117 -13.78 -40.39 -19.09
CA ALA A 117 -13.12 -40.30 -20.40
C ALA A 117 -12.39 -41.60 -20.81
N ALA A 118 -12.57 -42.69 -20.06
CA ALA A 118 -12.09 -44.04 -20.34
C ALA A 118 -13.25 -44.94 -20.76
#